data_AF-A0A521QZK9-F1
#
_entry.id   AF-A0A521QZK9-F1
#
_cell.length_a   1.000
_cell.length_b   1.000
_cell.length_c   1.000
_cell.angle_alpha   90.00
_cell.angle_beta   90.00
_cell.angle_gamma   90.00
#
_symmetry.space_group_name_H-M   'P 1'
#
loop_
_entity.id
_entity.type
_entity.pdbx_description
1 polymer ?
#
loop_
_entity_poly.entity_id
_entity_poly.type
_entity_poly.pdbx_seq_one_letter_code
_entity_poly.pdbx_strand_id
1 'polypeptide(L)'
;MATPLKSTTVLFEDHFSTDGKLNAASWDYNHWQATNNPSWLGLTQMRQELPDAQNGVARIRLDTWLDGNGFKGSEAITKEAWDLSGGSVAFEGKFKFDSTQGGMIAGFFTFQQFPMGADRDIHDEIDYEIITSNPAKISTNVFAHETLKETAHPLSIAIPDGTTVWHTYRMEWTASYVRWFVDGKEIRTETNHVPTTAQQLHLNLWGVPKNWGPSDGDKNGPPVGDPTFLPATSAAENKSYFFDVDYVKVERVATLMGDGADNVLNGTADNDGIEGGAGNDTLFGDAGDDTLAGGQGNDVIDGGTGNDSLIGGEGFNILTGGVGSDRFYMGPGSNTARDTLADLAGDTFFDFGTDDAIAIQGTLVDRSDLAVTNGAEATTLQVGGSSFELAGDYSGGDFMIVARGTGADASSSVTFVPFLPSLAEGKAVNPTLVNGIANEPFLSGDGSVDFSVSLKSAASTFANTLGAYKIAADGTIRDVQVLFDNTLNVAAGAREVDLGTPAAGERIAFFLIQNGFAKLGTLPDNLSFVAPGTMDPADIRTGADPVLHSATLGDLAGATIFHSMSTLNPNDAMQVLSGVAAGGQELFVGFEDLPTATGDNDFQDVVISIHASSAGLLFA
;
A
#
# COMPACT_ATOMS: atom_id res chain seq x y z
N MET A 1 8.62 12.41 33.78
CA MET A 1 8.26 11.04 33.40
C MET A 1 7.21 11.21 32.36
N ALA A 2 7.45 10.69 31.15
CA ALA A 2 6.40 10.68 30.13
C ALA A 2 5.23 9.82 30.59
N THR A 3 4.05 10.12 30.07
CA THR A 3 2.96 9.15 30.01
C THR A 3 3.19 8.21 28.83
N PRO A 4 2.65 6.98 28.85
CA PRO A 4 2.57 6.14 27.65
C PRO A 4 1.97 6.91 26.47
N LEU A 5 2.38 6.56 25.26
CA LEU A 5 1.75 7.04 24.03
C LEU A 5 0.29 6.57 23.99
N LYS A 6 -0.56 7.35 23.32
CA LYS A 6 -1.97 7.02 23.15
C LYS A 6 -2.09 5.83 22.18
N SER A 7 -2.91 4.86 22.57
CA SER A 7 -3.38 3.80 21.68
C SER A 7 -4.21 4.38 20.54
N THR A 8 -3.87 4.05 19.30
CA THR A 8 -4.66 4.43 18.12
C THR A 8 -5.51 3.24 17.65
N THR A 9 -4.88 2.09 17.42
CA THR A 9 -5.51 0.84 16.98
C THR A 9 -4.98 -0.35 17.76
N VAL A 10 -5.86 -1.24 18.25
CA VAL A 10 -5.46 -2.53 18.81
C VAL A 10 -5.23 -3.53 17.67
N LEU A 11 -4.00 -4.02 17.54
CA LEU A 11 -3.60 -5.00 16.52
C LEU A 11 -3.86 -6.43 16.99
N PHE A 12 -3.58 -6.70 18.27
CA PHE A 12 -3.73 -8.03 18.87
C PHE A 12 -4.07 -7.90 20.35
N GLU A 13 -4.97 -8.75 20.86
CA GLU A 13 -5.27 -8.85 22.29
C GLU A 13 -5.71 -10.27 22.65
N ASP A 14 -5.16 -10.82 23.74
CA ASP A 14 -5.58 -12.11 24.29
C ASP A 14 -5.69 -12.02 25.83
N HIS A 15 -6.90 -12.25 26.33
CA HIS A 15 -7.21 -12.34 27.77
C HIS A 15 -7.28 -13.80 28.27
N PHE A 16 -6.82 -14.77 27.46
CA PHE A 16 -6.69 -16.18 27.82
C PHE A 16 -7.97 -16.80 28.40
N SER A 17 -9.13 -16.34 27.89
CA SER A 17 -10.46 -16.56 28.47
C SER A 17 -11.02 -17.97 28.29
N THR A 18 -10.30 -18.84 27.57
CA THR A 18 -10.68 -20.23 27.29
C THR A 18 -9.70 -21.18 27.96
N ASP A 19 -10.19 -21.99 28.90
CA ASP A 19 -9.40 -23.01 29.59
C ASP A 19 -8.86 -24.09 28.62
N GLY A 20 -7.60 -24.48 28.79
CA GLY A 20 -6.91 -25.47 27.97
C GLY A 20 -5.75 -24.85 27.19
N LYS A 21 -5.31 -25.48 26.09
CA LYS A 21 -4.19 -24.97 25.29
C LYS A 21 -4.49 -23.59 24.71
N LEU A 22 -3.48 -22.71 24.66
CA LEU A 22 -3.58 -21.42 23.97
C LEU A 22 -4.07 -21.60 22.53
N ASN A 23 -4.73 -20.57 21.99
CA ASN A 23 -5.33 -20.65 20.66
C ASN A 23 -4.27 -20.80 19.56
N ALA A 24 -4.18 -21.99 18.96
CA ALA A 24 -3.24 -22.29 17.88
C ALA A 24 -3.49 -21.52 16.57
N ALA A 25 -4.56 -20.72 16.46
CA ALA A 25 -4.71 -19.74 15.38
C ALA A 25 -3.83 -18.49 15.61
N SER A 26 -3.65 -18.08 16.86
CA SER A 26 -2.93 -16.87 17.29
C SER A 26 -1.49 -17.17 17.73
N TRP A 27 -1.28 -18.32 18.36
CA TRP A 27 -0.03 -18.70 19.01
C TRP A 27 0.63 -19.91 18.34
N ASP A 28 1.94 -19.93 18.37
CA ASP A 28 2.81 -21.09 18.16
C ASP A 28 3.72 -21.31 19.39
N TYR A 29 4.52 -22.37 19.40
CA TYR A 29 5.48 -22.69 20.46
C TYR A 29 6.90 -22.81 19.91
N ASN A 30 7.90 -22.85 20.79
CA ASN A 30 9.29 -23.01 20.37
C ASN A 30 9.59 -24.44 19.88
N HIS A 31 9.81 -24.60 18.57
CA HIS A 31 10.14 -25.86 17.89
C HIS A 31 11.60 -26.34 18.09
N TRP A 32 12.39 -25.64 18.91
CA TRP A 32 13.76 -26.05 19.24
C TRP A 32 13.82 -27.14 20.31
N GLN A 33 14.77 -28.04 20.10
CA GLN A 33 15.07 -29.22 20.89
C GLN A 33 16.59 -29.33 21.06
N ALA A 34 17.06 -30.13 22.02
CA ALA A 34 18.49 -30.34 22.25
C ALA A 34 19.27 -30.90 21.04
N THR A 35 18.56 -31.41 20.01
CA THR A 35 19.12 -31.96 18.77
C THR A 35 19.26 -30.95 17.64
N ASN A 36 18.61 -29.77 17.70
CA ASN A 36 18.60 -28.78 16.61
C ASN A 36 18.94 -27.34 17.06
N ASN A 37 19.25 -27.10 18.33
CA ASN A 37 19.73 -25.81 18.84
C ASN A 37 21.17 -25.94 19.40
N PRO A 38 22.20 -25.34 18.77
CA PRO A 38 23.58 -25.43 19.22
C PRO A 38 23.90 -24.55 20.45
N SER A 39 23.05 -23.56 20.76
CA SER A 39 23.14 -22.69 21.94
C SER A 39 22.59 -23.36 23.22
N TRP A 40 22.35 -24.68 23.17
CA TRP A 40 21.86 -25.48 24.28
C TRP A 40 22.87 -25.57 25.45
N LEU A 41 22.71 -24.70 26.44
CA LEU A 41 23.46 -24.73 27.72
C LEU A 41 23.03 -25.87 28.66
N GLY A 42 22.36 -26.91 28.14
CA GLY A 42 22.27 -28.22 28.79
C GLY A 42 21.25 -28.38 29.92
N LEU A 43 20.39 -27.39 30.19
CA LEU A 43 19.51 -27.44 31.38
C LEU A 43 18.01 -27.25 31.15
N THR A 44 17.53 -26.54 30.13
CA THR A 44 16.08 -26.47 29.85
C THR A 44 15.76 -26.97 28.44
N GLN A 45 14.72 -27.79 28.31
CA GLN A 45 14.09 -28.12 27.02
C GLN A 45 12.68 -27.53 26.96
N MET A 46 12.36 -26.80 25.90
CA MET A 46 11.00 -26.27 25.69
C MET A 46 10.02 -27.37 25.29
N ARG A 47 8.80 -27.30 25.83
CA ARG A 47 7.68 -28.17 25.44
C ARG A 47 7.35 -27.97 23.97
N GLN A 48 7.13 -29.09 23.28
CA GLN A 48 6.69 -29.13 21.89
C GLN A 48 5.15 -29.12 21.83
N GLU A 49 4.56 -28.20 22.58
CA GLU A 49 3.13 -27.97 22.72
C GLU A 49 2.91 -26.56 23.28
N LEU A 50 1.79 -25.93 22.93
CA LEU A 50 1.41 -24.64 23.48
C LEU A 50 1.26 -24.71 25.01
N PRO A 51 1.49 -23.59 25.73
CA PRO A 51 1.09 -23.45 27.12
C PRO A 51 -0.43 -23.62 27.31
N ASP A 52 -0.85 -23.73 28.57
CA ASP A 52 -2.25 -23.85 28.94
C ASP A 52 -2.73 -22.53 29.60
N ALA A 53 -3.92 -22.08 29.24
CA ALA A 53 -4.69 -21.06 29.93
C ALA A 53 -5.63 -21.72 30.97
N GLN A 54 -5.86 -21.02 32.08
CA GLN A 54 -6.76 -21.44 33.14
C GLN A 54 -7.36 -20.25 33.88
N ASN A 55 -8.69 -20.15 33.93
CA ASN A 55 -9.46 -19.07 34.57
C ASN A 55 -9.09 -17.65 34.06
N GLY A 56 -8.84 -17.47 32.76
CA GLY A 56 -8.44 -16.17 32.20
C GLY A 56 -6.98 -15.81 32.39
N VAL A 57 -6.11 -16.79 32.62
CA VAL A 57 -4.66 -16.59 32.84
C VAL A 57 -3.88 -17.61 32.02
N ALA A 58 -2.97 -17.16 31.14
CA ALA A 58 -1.98 -18.03 30.51
C ALA A 58 -0.91 -18.44 31.53
N ARG A 59 -0.60 -19.74 31.59
CA ARG A 59 0.28 -20.33 32.62
C ARG A 59 1.53 -20.90 31.97
N ILE A 60 2.53 -20.05 31.74
CA ILE A 60 3.79 -20.45 31.13
C ILE A 60 4.59 -21.26 32.17
N ARG A 61 4.82 -22.54 31.89
CA ARG A 61 5.21 -23.54 32.89
C ARG A 61 6.67 -23.96 32.78
N LEU A 62 7.32 -24.14 33.92
CA LEU A 62 8.59 -24.88 34.05
C LEU A 62 8.40 -26.06 34.99
N ASP A 63 8.85 -27.24 34.58
CA ASP A 63 8.95 -28.44 35.41
C ASP A 63 10.42 -28.69 35.76
N THR A 64 10.71 -29.12 37.00
CA THR A 64 12.06 -29.54 37.39
C THR A 64 12.45 -30.93 36.91
N TRP A 65 11.55 -31.66 36.25
CA TRP A 65 11.82 -32.98 35.69
C TRP A 65 11.83 -32.98 34.15
N LEU A 66 13.03 -33.10 33.59
CA LEU A 66 13.29 -33.59 32.25
C LEU A 66 14.17 -34.85 32.35
N ASP A 67 13.54 -35.99 32.64
CA ASP A 67 14.15 -37.33 32.69
C ASP A 67 15.45 -37.42 33.52
N GLY A 68 15.52 -36.61 34.59
CA GLY A 68 16.63 -36.54 35.54
C GLY A 68 17.83 -35.70 35.10
N ASN A 69 17.79 -35.09 33.91
CA ASN A 69 18.92 -34.40 33.30
C ASN A 69 18.67 -32.90 33.02
N GLY A 70 17.51 -32.35 33.40
CA GLY A 70 17.22 -30.92 33.21
C GLY A 70 15.82 -30.52 33.68
N PHE A 71 15.44 -29.31 33.29
CA PHE A 71 14.13 -28.68 33.42
C PHE A 71 13.34 -28.79 32.09
N LYS A 72 12.01 -28.75 32.17
CA LYS A 72 11.12 -28.72 30.99
C LYS A 72 10.32 -27.42 30.97
N GLY A 73 10.73 -26.48 30.14
CA GLY A 73 10.17 -25.13 30.01
C GLY A 73 9.05 -25.04 28.97
N SER A 74 8.45 -23.87 28.85
CA SER A 74 7.42 -23.58 27.86
C SER A 74 7.62 -22.18 27.30
N GLU A 75 7.20 -22.02 26.06
CA GLU A 75 7.23 -20.75 25.34
C GLU A 75 6.02 -20.66 24.41
N ALA A 76 5.36 -19.51 24.39
CA ALA A 76 4.36 -19.13 23.40
C ALA A 76 4.87 -17.97 22.57
N ILE A 77 4.61 -18.01 21.27
CA ILE A 77 5.09 -17.06 20.26
C ILE A 77 3.88 -16.61 19.45
N THR A 78 3.67 -15.31 19.24
CA THR A 78 2.58 -14.86 18.34
C THR A 78 2.91 -15.26 16.92
N LYS A 79 1.92 -15.75 16.17
CA LYS A 79 2.11 -16.10 14.75
C LYS A 79 2.33 -14.87 13.87
N GLU A 80 1.70 -13.78 14.25
CA GLU A 80 1.89 -12.46 13.68
C GLU A 80 3.17 -11.82 14.22
N ALA A 81 3.79 -11.00 13.37
CA ALA A 81 4.91 -10.13 13.68
C ALA A 81 4.53 -8.71 13.25
N TRP A 82 4.97 -7.70 14.00
CA TRP A 82 4.66 -6.31 13.74
C TRP A 82 5.94 -5.53 13.44
N ASP A 83 5.88 -4.62 12.48
CA ASP A 83 6.93 -3.66 12.15
C ASP A 83 6.41 -2.22 12.37
N LEU A 84 7.24 -1.23 12.06
CA LEU A 84 6.92 0.19 12.20
C LEU A 84 6.25 0.82 10.96
N SER A 85 5.94 0.05 9.90
CA SER A 85 5.43 0.62 8.63
C SER A 85 4.13 1.40 8.79
N GLY A 86 3.22 0.89 9.64
CA GLY A 86 1.98 1.55 10.05
C GLY A 86 2.11 2.38 11.32
N GLY A 87 3.29 2.91 11.63
CA GLY A 87 3.57 3.76 12.80
C GLY A 87 4.10 3.02 14.02
N SER A 88 4.31 3.74 15.12
CA SER A 88 4.90 3.17 16.34
C SER A 88 4.03 2.07 16.96
N VAL A 89 4.66 1.11 17.64
CA VAL A 89 3.98 -0.07 18.23
C VAL A 89 4.22 -0.10 19.74
N ALA A 90 3.20 -0.46 20.51
CA ALA A 90 3.38 -0.83 21.92
C ALA A 90 2.95 -2.27 22.19
N PHE A 91 3.77 -2.96 22.98
CA PHE A 91 3.55 -4.31 23.50
C PHE A 91 3.27 -4.21 24.99
N GLU A 92 2.08 -4.62 25.42
CA GLU A 92 1.63 -4.56 26.80
C GLU A 92 1.27 -5.95 27.32
N GLY A 93 1.69 -6.27 28.54
CA GLY A 93 1.38 -7.51 29.21
C GLY A 93 1.18 -7.29 30.70
N LYS A 94 0.18 -7.94 31.28
CA LYS A 94 -0.02 -7.91 32.73
C LYS A 94 0.30 -9.28 33.31
N PHE A 95 1.37 -9.34 34.10
CA PHE A 95 1.94 -10.63 34.53
C PHE A 95 2.58 -10.59 35.91
N LYS A 96 2.83 -11.79 36.45
CA LYS A 96 3.57 -12.02 37.69
C LYS A 96 4.31 -13.36 37.65
N PHE A 97 5.29 -13.51 38.54
CA PHE A 97 5.91 -14.81 38.82
C PHE A 97 5.54 -15.28 40.23
N ASP A 98 4.68 -16.29 40.36
CA ASP A 98 4.08 -16.71 41.63
C ASP A 98 4.99 -17.65 42.46
N SER A 99 6.25 -17.26 42.64
CA SER A 99 7.23 -18.00 43.45
C SER A 99 8.41 -17.11 43.85
N THR A 100 9.02 -17.41 45.00
CA THR A 100 10.27 -16.79 45.48
C THR A 100 11.51 -17.65 45.19
N GLN A 101 11.39 -18.68 44.36
CA GLN A 101 12.50 -19.56 43.99
C GLN A 101 13.36 -18.88 42.91
N GLY A 102 14.66 -18.72 43.18
CA GLY A 102 15.63 -18.24 42.19
C GLY A 102 16.01 -19.31 41.16
N GLY A 103 16.82 -18.94 40.17
CA GLY A 103 17.35 -19.87 39.16
C GLY A 103 16.49 -20.02 37.91
N MET A 104 15.56 -19.10 37.67
CA MET A 104 14.71 -19.06 36.47
C MET A 104 14.69 -17.66 35.86
N ILE A 105 14.32 -17.62 34.58
CA ILE A 105 13.99 -16.41 33.84
C ILE A 105 12.56 -16.59 33.31
N ALA A 106 11.69 -15.62 33.59
CA ALA A 106 10.39 -15.49 32.95
C ALA A 106 10.42 -14.29 32.00
N GLY A 107 10.29 -14.55 30.70
CA GLY A 107 10.39 -13.54 29.65
C GLY A 107 9.02 -13.10 29.13
N PHE A 108 8.83 -11.78 29.04
CA PHE A 108 7.88 -11.11 28.17
C PHE A 108 8.71 -10.22 27.25
N PHE A 109 8.90 -10.62 26.00
CA PHE A 109 9.88 -9.99 25.12
C PHE A 109 9.40 -10.03 23.68
N THR A 110 9.95 -9.15 22.85
CA THR A 110 9.78 -9.24 21.41
C THR A 110 11.05 -9.79 20.78
N PHE A 111 10.89 -10.58 19.72
CA PHE A 111 12.00 -11.16 18.98
C PHE A 111 11.75 -11.07 17.48
N GLN A 112 12.79 -10.78 16.70
CA GLN A 112 12.70 -10.71 15.24
C GLN A 112 12.10 -12.02 14.66
N GLN A 113 11.19 -11.90 13.69
CA GLN A 113 10.66 -13.07 12.99
C GLN A 113 11.74 -13.72 12.09
N PHE A 114 11.98 -15.02 12.28
CA PHE A 114 12.95 -15.80 11.50
C PHE A 114 12.30 -16.99 10.77
N PRO A 115 12.65 -17.25 9.50
CA PRO A 115 12.33 -18.50 8.81
C PRO A 115 12.79 -19.72 9.61
N MET A 116 12.06 -20.84 9.46
CA MET A 116 12.38 -22.08 10.17
C MET A 116 13.78 -22.59 9.80
N GLY A 117 14.67 -22.67 10.78
CA GLY A 117 16.05 -23.14 10.61
C GLY A 117 17.06 -22.07 10.17
N ALA A 118 16.66 -20.79 10.11
CA ALA A 118 17.61 -19.69 9.98
C ALA A 118 18.50 -19.57 11.23
N ASP A 119 19.71 -19.05 11.03
CA ASP A 119 20.55 -18.56 12.13
C ASP A 119 19.87 -17.37 12.81
N ARG A 120 20.05 -17.26 14.13
CA ARG A 120 19.47 -16.21 14.98
C ARG A 120 20.50 -15.60 15.93
N ASP A 121 21.80 -15.89 15.76
CA ASP A 121 22.85 -15.32 16.61
C ASP A 121 22.98 -13.79 16.47
N ILE A 122 22.52 -13.21 15.34
CA ILE A 122 22.30 -11.76 15.11
C ILE A 122 20.80 -11.52 14.94
N HIS A 123 20.22 -10.59 15.69
CA HIS A 123 18.79 -10.26 15.64
C HIS A 123 18.46 -8.90 16.28
N ASP A 124 17.19 -8.51 16.16
CA ASP A 124 16.53 -7.52 17.02
C ASP A 124 15.68 -8.20 18.10
N GLU A 125 15.73 -7.68 19.34
CA GLU A 125 14.95 -8.15 20.50
C GLU A 125 14.71 -7.01 21.50
N ILE A 126 13.56 -7.01 22.19
CA ILE A 126 13.22 -6.06 23.27
C ILE A 126 12.68 -6.83 24.48
N ASP A 127 13.32 -6.67 25.63
CA ASP A 127 13.07 -7.53 26.79
C ASP A 127 12.34 -6.84 27.96
N TYR A 128 11.40 -7.58 28.55
CA TYR A 128 11.20 -7.65 29.98
C TYR A 128 11.51 -9.06 30.51
N GLU A 129 12.43 -9.16 31.47
CA GLU A 129 12.77 -10.43 32.13
C GLU A 129 12.59 -10.33 33.65
N ILE A 130 11.80 -11.25 34.22
CA ILE A 130 11.81 -11.52 35.66
C ILE A 130 12.96 -12.48 35.96
N ILE A 131 14.08 -11.94 36.43
CA ILE A 131 15.19 -12.73 36.97
C ILE A 131 14.81 -13.19 38.39
N THR A 132 14.34 -14.43 38.54
CA THR A 132 13.57 -14.84 39.74
C THR A 132 14.39 -14.92 41.03
N SER A 133 15.72 -14.85 40.95
CA SER A 133 16.62 -14.72 42.10
C SER A 133 16.55 -13.34 42.77
N ASN A 134 15.95 -12.33 42.12
CA ASN A 134 15.75 -11.00 42.66
C ASN A 134 14.34 -10.44 42.34
N PRO A 135 13.29 -10.94 43.01
CA PRO A 135 11.90 -10.55 42.74
C PRO A 135 11.58 -9.08 43.10
N ALA A 136 12.54 -8.29 43.60
CA ALA A 136 12.38 -6.85 43.83
C ALA A 136 12.70 -6.00 42.57
N LYS A 137 13.12 -6.63 41.47
CA LYS A 137 13.50 -5.95 40.23
C LYS A 137 12.89 -6.62 39.00
N ILE A 138 12.69 -5.82 37.96
CA ILE A 138 12.51 -6.29 36.59
C ILE A 138 13.79 -5.99 35.80
N SER A 139 14.24 -6.91 34.95
CA SER A 139 15.30 -6.66 33.98
C SER A 139 14.69 -6.17 32.67
N THR A 140 15.37 -5.24 32.02
CA THR A 140 15.03 -4.73 30.68
C THR A 140 16.28 -4.80 29.83
N ASN A 141 16.16 -5.13 28.57
CA ASN A 141 17.29 -5.28 27.65
C ASN A 141 16.80 -5.05 26.20
N VAL A 142 17.74 -4.81 25.28
CA VAL A 142 17.45 -4.57 23.87
C VAL A 142 18.66 -4.97 23.03
N PHE A 143 18.39 -5.49 21.83
CA PHE A 143 19.36 -5.78 20.79
C PHE A 143 18.87 -5.14 19.48
N ALA A 144 19.79 -4.53 18.72
CA ALA A 144 19.49 -3.87 17.45
C ALA A 144 20.48 -4.32 16.36
N HIS A 145 20.15 -5.43 15.69
CA HIS A 145 21.00 -6.14 14.73
C HIS A 145 22.37 -6.57 15.30
N GLU A 146 22.35 -7.05 16.55
CA GLU A 146 23.55 -7.34 17.33
C GLU A 146 23.67 -8.82 17.70
N THR A 147 24.87 -9.25 18.09
CA THR A 147 25.05 -10.62 18.59
C THR A 147 24.75 -10.75 20.08
N LEU A 148 24.18 -11.90 20.48
CA LEU A 148 23.97 -12.29 21.89
C LEU A 148 25.19 -12.16 22.81
N LYS A 149 26.41 -12.05 22.26
CA LYS A 149 27.68 -12.18 23.00
C LYS A 149 28.50 -10.91 23.08
N GLU A 150 28.35 -9.95 22.18
CA GLU A 150 29.29 -8.81 22.10
C GLU A 150 28.77 -7.49 22.70
N THR A 151 27.45 -7.24 22.79
CA THR A 151 26.95 -5.88 23.09
C THR A 151 25.71 -5.71 23.97
N ALA A 152 25.00 -6.77 24.39
CA ALA A 152 23.74 -6.70 25.17
C ALA A 152 23.65 -5.53 26.18
N HIS A 153 22.50 -4.85 26.22
CA HIS A 153 22.24 -3.64 27.02
C HIS A 153 21.29 -3.82 28.24
N PRO A 154 21.49 -4.80 29.14
CA PRO A 154 20.56 -5.04 30.23
C PRO A 154 20.64 -4.00 31.36
N LEU A 155 19.49 -3.69 31.94
CA LEU A 155 19.32 -2.84 33.13
C LEU A 155 18.29 -3.44 34.09
N SER A 156 18.75 -3.88 35.27
CA SER A 156 17.90 -4.35 36.36
C SER A 156 17.32 -3.21 37.21
N ILE A 157 16.04 -2.91 37.03
CA ILE A 157 15.33 -1.76 37.64
C ILE A 157 14.42 -2.21 38.79
N ALA A 158 14.39 -1.45 39.89
CA ALA A 158 13.53 -1.76 41.03
C ALA A 158 12.08 -1.36 40.78
N ILE A 159 11.15 -2.28 41.08
CA ILE A 159 9.70 -2.05 41.03
C ILE A 159 9.10 -2.07 42.44
N PRO A 160 8.10 -1.22 42.75
CA PRO A 160 7.34 -1.33 43.99
C PRO A 160 6.69 -2.71 44.11
N ASP A 161 6.59 -3.24 45.33
CA ASP A 161 5.92 -4.51 45.70
C ASP A 161 6.47 -5.82 45.07
N GLY A 162 7.25 -5.73 43.99
CA GLY A 162 8.02 -6.83 43.41
C GLY A 162 7.25 -7.73 42.45
N THR A 163 7.97 -8.53 41.65
CA THR A 163 7.46 -9.31 40.52
C THR A 163 6.52 -10.46 40.91
N THR A 164 6.26 -10.67 42.21
CA THR A 164 5.34 -11.70 42.72
C THR A 164 3.87 -11.23 42.77
N VAL A 165 3.61 -9.93 42.56
CA VAL A 165 2.26 -9.40 42.37
C VAL A 165 2.05 -8.98 40.91
N TRP A 166 0.78 -8.78 40.53
CA TRP A 166 0.42 -8.36 39.19
C TRP A 166 0.81 -6.90 38.94
N HIS A 167 1.62 -6.68 37.91
CA HIS A 167 1.91 -5.37 37.34
C HIS A 167 1.59 -5.37 35.84
N THR A 168 1.27 -4.21 35.29
CA THR A 168 1.19 -4.01 33.83
C THR A 168 2.55 -3.51 33.35
N TYR A 169 3.15 -4.24 32.43
CA TYR A 169 4.42 -3.92 31.78
C TYR A 169 4.14 -3.53 30.32
N ARG A 170 4.74 -2.44 29.86
CA ARG A 170 4.55 -1.93 28.49
C ARG A 170 5.89 -1.54 27.89
N MET A 171 6.14 -2.01 26.68
CA MET A 171 7.25 -1.59 25.83
C MET A 171 6.68 -0.77 24.69
N GLU A 172 7.20 0.42 24.44
CA GLU A 172 6.84 1.26 23.29
C GLU A 172 8.05 1.33 22.37
N TRP A 173 7.86 0.93 21.13
CA TRP A 173 8.88 0.88 20.08
C TRP A 173 8.49 1.85 18.97
N THR A 174 9.39 2.81 18.74
CA THR A 174 9.31 3.82 17.68
C THR A 174 10.58 3.73 16.83
N ALA A 175 10.66 4.47 15.72
CA ALA A 175 11.87 4.51 14.90
C ALA A 175 13.07 5.16 15.63
N SER A 176 12.81 6.10 16.55
CA SER A 176 13.85 6.84 17.29
C SER A 176 14.17 6.29 18.69
N TYR A 177 13.27 5.50 19.31
CA TYR A 177 13.48 5.02 20.68
C TYR A 177 12.68 3.78 21.05
N VAL A 178 13.15 3.10 22.11
CA VAL A 178 12.37 2.15 22.89
C VAL A 178 12.14 2.70 24.30
N ARG A 179 10.92 2.61 24.83
CA ARG A 179 10.58 2.95 26.23
C ARG A 179 9.93 1.79 26.96
N TRP A 180 10.23 1.70 28.25
CA TRP A 180 9.68 0.70 29.17
C TRP A 180 8.88 1.38 30.27
N PHE A 181 7.66 0.92 30.52
CA PHE A 181 6.75 1.41 31.57
C PHE A 181 6.26 0.27 32.47
N VAL A 182 6.22 0.52 33.77
CA VAL A 182 5.57 -0.37 34.76
C VAL A 182 4.44 0.40 35.42
N ASP A 183 3.24 -0.16 35.39
CA ASP A 183 1.99 0.45 35.86
C ASP A 183 1.76 1.88 35.32
N GLY A 184 2.05 2.07 34.02
CA GLY A 184 1.92 3.35 33.32
C GLY A 184 3.01 4.38 33.65
N LYS A 185 4.04 4.00 34.41
CA LYS A 185 5.17 4.88 34.76
C LYS A 185 6.42 4.46 34.01
N GLU A 186 7.00 5.38 33.25
CA GLU A 186 8.27 5.21 32.55
C GLU A 186 9.40 4.84 33.54
N ILE A 187 10.18 3.81 33.18
CA ILE A 187 11.33 3.32 33.95
C ILE A 187 12.65 3.32 33.17
N ARG A 188 12.61 3.28 31.83
CA ARG A 188 13.77 3.31 30.93
C ARG A 188 13.36 3.90 29.57
N THR A 189 14.30 4.59 28.93
CA THR A 189 14.31 4.94 27.51
C THR A 189 15.66 4.52 26.93
N GLU A 190 15.68 3.98 25.72
CA GLU A 190 16.88 3.73 24.91
C GLU A 190 16.71 4.43 23.56
N THR A 191 17.77 5.06 23.06
CA THR A 191 17.76 5.82 21.79
C THR A 191 18.92 5.43 20.87
N ASN A 192 19.87 4.60 21.32
CA ASN A 192 21.08 4.27 20.57
C ASN A 192 21.01 2.90 19.90
N HIS A 193 20.17 2.01 20.43
CA HIS A 193 20.00 0.63 19.98
C HIS A 193 18.49 0.39 19.86
N VAL A 194 17.95 0.69 18.69
CA VAL A 194 16.51 0.64 18.39
C VAL A 194 16.29 -0.41 17.29
N PRO A 195 15.48 -1.45 17.53
CA PRO A 195 15.09 -2.44 16.52
C PRO A 195 14.53 -1.82 15.24
N THR A 196 14.75 -2.50 14.12
CA THR A 196 14.28 -2.09 12.78
C THR A 196 13.52 -3.18 12.03
N THR A 197 13.54 -4.42 12.53
CA THR A 197 12.95 -5.61 11.89
C THR A 197 11.69 -6.09 12.60
N ALA A 198 10.77 -6.71 11.85
CA ALA A 198 9.47 -7.14 12.35
C ALA A 198 9.56 -8.11 13.55
N GLN A 199 8.81 -7.78 14.60
CA GLN A 199 8.88 -8.35 15.94
C GLN A 199 7.67 -9.26 16.25
N GLN A 200 7.93 -10.51 16.65
CA GLN A 200 6.93 -11.39 17.28
C GLN A 200 6.93 -11.17 18.79
N LEU A 201 5.79 -11.31 19.46
CA LEU A 201 5.70 -11.29 20.92
C LEU A 201 5.90 -12.71 21.48
N HIS A 202 6.78 -12.84 22.46
CA HIS A 202 7.13 -14.09 23.12
C HIS A 202 6.83 -14.07 24.63
N LEU A 203 6.35 -15.21 25.14
CA LEU A 203 6.13 -15.48 26.56
C LEU A 203 6.84 -16.78 26.94
N ASN A 204 7.89 -16.74 27.75
CA ASN A 204 8.65 -17.94 28.13
C ASN A 204 8.89 -18.09 29.65
N LEU A 205 9.18 -19.33 30.08
CA LEU A 205 9.71 -19.60 31.40
C LEU A 205 10.72 -20.76 31.33
N TRP A 206 11.95 -20.49 31.75
CA TRP A 206 13.06 -21.44 31.67
C TRP A 206 13.98 -21.41 32.89
N GLY A 207 14.64 -22.54 33.13
CA GLY A 207 15.58 -22.74 34.23
C GLY A 207 17.03 -22.59 33.77
N VAL A 208 17.86 -21.99 34.62
CA VAL A 208 19.23 -21.59 34.26
C VAL A 208 20.33 -22.41 34.95
N PRO A 209 21.60 -22.32 34.50
CA PRO A 209 22.72 -22.86 35.24
C PRO A 209 22.84 -22.28 36.64
N LYS A 210 22.91 -23.17 37.64
CA LYS A 210 22.97 -22.83 39.09
C LYS A 210 24.09 -21.86 39.53
N ASN A 211 25.09 -21.66 38.68
CA ASN A 211 26.25 -20.79 38.90
C ASN A 211 26.28 -19.60 37.93
N TRP A 212 25.19 -19.32 37.18
CA TRP A 212 25.19 -18.21 36.23
C TRP A 212 25.20 -16.88 36.97
N GLY A 213 26.30 -16.14 36.85
CA GLY A 213 26.42 -14.78 37.35
C GLY A 213 25.67 -13.77 36.50
N PRO A 214 25.63 -12.49 36.90
CA PRO A 214 25.20 -11.41 36.01
C PRO A 214 26.04 -11.39 34.74
N SER A 215 25.46 -10.92 33.63
CA SER A 215 26.15 -10.76 32.36
C SER A 215 27.21 -9.65 32.43
N ASP A 216 28.17 -9.66 31.50
CA ASP A 216 29.22 -8.63 31.42
C ASP A 216 28.65 -7.21 31.09
N GLY A 217 27.39 -7.14 30.63
CA GLY A 217 26.60 -5.93 30.40
C GLY A 217 26.06 -5.31 31.69
N ASP A 218 25.16 -5.99 32.43
CA ASP A 218 24.64 -5.49 33.71
C ASP A 218 25.52 -5.93 34.88
N LYS A 219 26.65 -5.24 35.04
CA LYS A 219 27.58 -5.44 36.16
C LYS A 219 26.98 -5.17 37.55
N ASN A 220 25.76 -4.63 37.62
CA ASN A 220 24.99 -4.40 38.85
C ASN A 220 23.74 -5.30 38.95
N GLY A 221 23.58 -6.24 38.01
CA GLY A 221 22.48 -7.19 37.95
C GLY A 221 22.59 -8.28 39.03
N PRO A 222 21.48 -8.94 39.34
CA PRO A 222 21.50 -10.09 40.24
C PRO A 222 22.20 -11.29 39.59
N PRO A 223 22.79 -12.22 40.38
CA PRO A 223 23.14 -13.55 39.87
C PRO A 223 21.87 -14.26 39.41
N VAL A 224 21.82 -14.69 38.16
CA VAL A 224 20.64 -15.37 37.58
C VAL A 224 20.47 -16.77 38.18
N GLY A 225 21.59 -17.48 38.36
CA GLY A 225 21.63 -18.84 38.90
C GLY A 225 21.38 -18.93 40.40
N ASP A 226 20.65 -19.97 40.81
CA ASP A 226 20.42 -20.33 42.21
C ASP A 226 20.99 -21.74 42.49
N PRO A 227 21.97 -21.89 43.41
CA PRO A 227 22.53 -23.19 43.81
C PRO A 227 21.51 -24.21 44.36
N THR A 228 20.34 -23.74 44.81
CA THR A 228 19.25 -24.58 45.33
C THR A 228 18.27 -25.03 44.24
N PHE A 229 18.27 -24.37 43.08
CA PHE A 229 17.43 -24.71 41.95
C PHE A 229 18.09 -25.79 41.09
N LEU A 230 17.71 -27.03 41.32
CA LEU A 230 18.29 -28.21 40.67
C LEU A 230 17.21 -29.03 39.96
N PRO A 231 17.54 -29.71 38.84
CA PRO A 231 16.70 -30.75 38.28
C PRO A 231 16.33 -31.80 39.34
N ALA A 232 15.08 -32.24 39.31
CA ALA A 232 14.57 -33.34 40.14
C ALA A 232 15.26 -34.66 39.78
N THR A 233 15.47 -35.54 40.76
CA THR A 233 16.14 -36.84 40.52
C THR A 233 15.15 -37.98 40.22
N SER A 234 13.85 -37.73 40.40
CA SER A 234 12.77 -38.57 39.89
C SER A 234 11.54 -37.74 39.49
N ALA A 235 10.67 -38.29 38.64
CA ALA A 235 9.39 -37.67 38.30
C ALA A 235 8.48 -37.39 39.52
N ALA A 236 8.67 -38.13 40.62
CA ALA A 236 7.94 -37.91 41.88
C ALA A 236 8.44 -36.69 42.68
N GLU A 237 9.64 -36.19 42.37
CA GLU A 237 10.23 -34.97 42.94
C GLU A 237 9.98 -33.73 42.07
N ASN A 238 9.26 -33.89 40.95
CA ASN A 238 8.97 -32.80 40.03
C ASN A 238 8.21 -31.66 40.72
N LYS A 239 8.73 -30.44 40.60
CA LYS A 239 8.05 -29.20 40.96
C LYS A 239 7.69 -28.44 39.70
N SER A 240 6.50 -27.88 39.67
CA SER A 240 6.06 -26.97 38.60
C SER A 240 6.08 -25.53 39.10
N TYR A 241 6.64 -24.63 38.30
CA TYR A 241 6.60 -23.18 38.50
C TYR A 241 5.86 -22.54 37.33
N PHE A 242 5.23 -21.40 37.58
CA PHE A 242 4.36 -20.72 36.63
C PHE A 242 4.68 -19.23 36.57
N PHE A 243 4.88 -18.77 35.35
CA PHE A 243 4.79 -17.38 34.96
C PHE A 243 3.34 -17.19 34.48
N ASP A 244 2.57 -16.46 35.28
CA ASP A 244 1.13 -16.28 35.10
C ASP A 244 0.89 -14.92 34.43
N VAL A 245 0.18 -14.92 33.30
CA VAL A 245 -0.09 -13.75 32.44
C VAL A 245 -1.61 -13.58 32.31
N ASP A 246 -2.14 -12.44 32.73
CA ASP A 246 -3.56 -12.08 32.79
C ASP A 246 -4.09 -11.66 31.41
N TYR A 247 -3.32 -10.82 30.71
CA TYR A 247 -3.55 -10.50 29.31
C TYR A 247 -2.25 -10.08 28.63
N VAL A 248 -2.26 -10.14 27.30
CA VAL A 248 -1.33 -9.42 26.43
C VAL A 248 -2.09 -8.62 25.38
N LYS A 249 -1.50 -7.52 24.93
CA LYS A 249 -2.05 -6.61 23.93
C LYS A 249 -0.92 -5.99 23.10
N VAL A 250 -1.13 -5.87 21.80
CA VAL A 250 -0.25 -5.14 20.87
C VAL A 250 -1.10 -4.10 20.15
N GLU A 251 -0.59 -2.88 20.05
CA GLU A 251 -1.34 -1.71 19.60
C GLU A 251 -0.45 -0.75 18.81
N ARG A 252 -1.02 -0.06 17.83
CA ARG A 252 -0.43 1.15 17.23
C ARG A 252 -0.54 2.31 18.20
N VAL A 253 0.48 3.17 18.20
CA VAL A 253 0.58 4.32 19.09
C VAL A 253 1.17 5.53 18.37
N ALA A 254 0.79 6.73 18.80
CA ALA A 254 1.20 7.99 18.20
C ALA A 254 1.80 8.97 19.24
N THR A 255 2.81 9.75 18.84
CA THR A 255 3.36 10.88 19.59
C THR A 255 2.39 12.07 19.60
N LEU A 256 1.70 12.29 18.49
CA LEU A 256 0.65 13.29 18.32
C LEU A 256 -0.61 12.64 17.75
N MET A 257 -1.77 13.03 18.29
CA MET A 257 -3.07 12.47 17.89
C MET A 257 -4.12 13.58 17.96
N GLY A 258 -4.84 13.77 16.87
CA GLY A 258 -5.96 14.69 16.77
C GLY A 258 -7.25 14.16 17.39
N ASP A 259 -8.41 14.64 16.91
CA ASP A 259 -9.72 14.20 17.37
C ASP A 259 -10.74 13.90 16.25
N GLY A 260 -11.85 14.62 16.19
CA GLY A 260 -12.98 14.40 15.27
C GLY A 260 -13.37 15.67 14.52
N ALA A 261 -12.44 16.61 14.41
CA ALA A 261 -12.55 17.88 13.73
C ALA A 261 -11.22 18.21 13.06
N ASP A 262 -11.26 19.03 12.01
CA ASP A 262 -10.08 19.55 11.29
C ASP A 262 -8.97 20.03 12.25
N ASN A 263 -7.82 19.38 12.24
CA ASN A 263 -6.67 19.61 13.13
C ASN A 263 -5.44 20.08 12.36
N VAL A 264 -4.50 20.72 13.09
CA VAL A 264 -3.18 21.07 12.57
C VAL A 264 -2.13 20.55 13.55
N LEU A 265 -1.46 19.46 13.18
CA LEU A 265 -0.46 18.77 13.99
C LEU A 265 0.93 19.01 13.38
N ASN A 266 1.90 19.34 14.22
CA ASN A 266 3.27 19.63 13.80
C ASN A 266 4.18 18.76 14.67
N GLY A 267 5.02 17.95 14.04
CA GLY A 267 6.05 17.13 14.65
C GLY A 267 7.22 17.96 15.17
N THR A 268 8.42 17.42 15.06
CA THR A 268 9.60 17.96 15.71
C THR A 268 10.86 17.84 14.85
N ALA A 269 12.01 17.55 15.46
CA ALA A 269 13.26 17.25 14.75
C ALA A 269 13.77 15.84 15.11
N ASP A 270 12.89 15.05 15.73
CA ASP A 270 13.05 13.67 16.15
C ASP A 270 11.92 12.85 15.48
N ASN A 271 12.14 11.57 15.16
CA ASN A 271 11.13 10.76 14.46
C ASN A 271 9.79 10.68 15.24
N ASP A 272 8.74 11.22 14.63
CA ASP A 272 7.40 11.36 15.19
C ASP A 272 6.39 10.35 14.59
N GLY A 273 5.34 10.07 15.34
CA GLY A 273 4.19 9.29 14.89
C GLY A 273 2.93 10.13 15.05
N ILE A 274 2.37 10.63 13.95
CA ILE A 274 1.28 11.59 13.95
C ILE A 274 0.03 10.96 13.34
N GLU A 275 -1.10 11.04 14.04
CA GLU A 275 -2.41 10.58 13.54
C GLU A 275 -3.42 11.74 13.60
N GLY A 276 -3.99 12.13 12.47
CA GLY A 276 -5.03 13.17 12.39
C GLY A 276 -6.33 12.71 13.06
N GLY A 277 -6.89 11.62 12.54
CA GLY A 277 -8.05 10.94 13.09
C GLY A 277 -9.25 11.07 12.16
N ALA A 278 -10.15 12.01 12.44
CA ALA A 278 -11.27 12.32 11.56
C ALA A 278 -11.52 13.83 11.50
N GLY A 279 -11.75 14.35 10.30
CA GLY A 279 -11.66 15.79 10.00
C GLY A 279 -10.79 15.99 8.78
N ASN A 280 -10.70 17.21 8.25
CA ASN A 280 -9.73 17.52 7.18
C ASN A 280 -8.46 18.05 7.86
N ASP A 281 -7.50 17.16 8.08
CA ASP A 281 -6.35 17.42 8.92
C ASP A 281 -5.15 17.96 8.12
N THR A 282 -4.25 18.66 8.82
CA THR A 282 -2.97 19.11 8.26
C THR A 282 -1.85 18.65 9.18
N LEU A 283 -0.99 17.77 8.67
CA LEU A 283 0.07 17.10 9.41
C LEU A 283 1.43 17.48 8.82
N PHE A 284 2.35 17.92 9.68
CA PHE A 284 3.75 18.22 9.33
C PHE A 284 4.66 17.33 10.17
N GLY A 285 5.61 16.61 9.57
CA GLY A 285 6.65 15.87 10.28
C GLY A 285 7.78 16.78 10.80
N ASP A 286 8.13 17.78 9.97
CA ASP A 286 9.27 18.70 10.07
C ASP A 286 10.61 18.00 9.75
N ALA A 287 11.20 17.23 10.67
CA ALA A 287 12.44 16.48 10.41
C ALA A 287 12.62 15.24 11.30
N GLY A 288 13.08 14.15 10.69
CA GLY A 288 13.13 12.81 11.29
C GLY A 288 12.60 11.80 10.28
N ASP A 289 12.81 10.49 10.48
CA ASP A 289 12.08 9.49 9.66
C ASP A 289 10.70 9.26 10.29
N ASP A 290 9.72 10.02 9.86
CA ASP A 290 8.41 10.16 10.49
C ASP A 290 7.38 9.15 9.99
N THR A 291 6.27 9.00 10.73
CA THR A 291 5.08 8.32 10.23
C THR A 291 3.83 9.16 10.47
N LEU A 292 3.19 9.59 9.39
CA LEU A 292 2.05 10.51 9.42
C LEU A 292 0.84 9.85 8.77
N ALA A 293 -0.26 9.74 9.51
CA ALA A 293 -1.52 9.18 9.04
C ALA A 293 -2.65 10.22 9.14
N GLY A 294 -3.24 10.59 8.01
CA GLY A 294 -4.39 11.51 7.94
C GLY A 294 -5.60 10.93 8.66
N GLY A 295 -6.25 9.97 8.02
CA GLY A 295 -7.31 9.15 8.63
C GLY A 295 -8.62 9.22 7.83
N GLN A 296 -9.62 9.91 8.36
CA GLN A 296 -10.92 10.10 7.71
C GLN A 296 -11.16 11.57 7.34
N GLY A 297 -10.82 11.95 6.11
CA GLY A 297 -10.99 13.33 5.67
C GLY A 297 -10.51 13.62 4.26
N ASN A 298 -10.16 14.88 4.02
CA ASN A 298 -9.36 15.29 2.89
C ASN A 298 -8.10 15.94 3.46
N ASP A 299 -7.08 15.15 3.70
CA ASP A 299 -5.96 15.52 4.55
C ASP A 299 -4.80 16.08 3.75
N VAL A 300 -3.99 16.93 4.40
CA VAL A 300 -2.75 17.47 3.87
C VAL A 300 -1.60 16.99 4.75
N ILE A 301 -0.71 16.19 4.19
CA ILE A 301 0.40 15.56 4.89
C ILE A 301 1.71 16.03 4.23
N ASP A 302 2.66 16.45 5.05
CA ASP A 302 3.99 16.92 4.66
C ASP A 302 5.01 16.24 5.58
N GLY A 303 5.87 15.36 5.05
CA GLY A 303 6.92 14.67 5.80
C GLY A 303 7.99 15.65 6.23
N GLY A 304 8.76 16.15 5.26
CA GLY A 304 9.66 17.28 5.43
C GLY A 304 11.10 16.91 5.07
N THR A 305 11.85 16.39 6.04
CA THR A 305 13.21 15.87 5.79
C THR A 305 13.51 14.62 6.62
N GLY A 306 13.74 13.49 5.94
CA GLY A 306 13.90 12.17 6.54
C GLY A 306 13.47 11.10 5.55
N ASN A 307 13.26 9.86 5.99
CA ASN A 307 12.70 8.80 5.13
C ASN A 307 11.29 8.46 5.63
N ASP A 308 10.31 9.22 5.17
CA ASP A 308 9.01 9.30 5.82
C ASP A 308 8.02 8.22 5.37
N SER A 309 7.02 7.94 6.21
CA SER A 309 5.90 7.05 5.92
C SER A 309 4.58 7.82 5.99
N LEU A 310 4.03 8.16 4.82
CA LEU A 310 2.87 9.03 4.67
C LEU A 310 1.65 8.21 4.27
N ILE A 311 0.62 8.23 5.12
CA ILE A 311 -0.58 7.40 4.98
C ILE A 311 -1.78 8.34 4.81
N GLY A 312 -2.33 8.43 3.59
CA GLY A 312 -3.45 9.32 3.30
C GLY A 312 -4.68 8.99 4.13
N GLY A 313 -5.18 7.75 3.97
CA GLY A 313 -6.41 7.29 4.61
C GLY A 313 -7.58 7.27 3.63
N GLU A 314 -8.79 7.55 4.11
CA GLU A 314 -9.97 7.74 3.26
C GLU A 314 -9.97 9.14 2.62
N GLY A 315 -10.66 9.31 1.49
CA GLY A 315 -10.99 10.63 0.92
C GLY A 315 -9.99 11.19 -0.10
N PHE A 316 -9.85 12.51 -0.20
CA PHE A 316 -9.03 13.18 -1.23
C PHE A 316 -7.79 13.81 -0.59
N ASN A 317 -6.70 13.06 -0.51
CA ASN A 317 -5.52 13.45 0.26
C ASN A 317 -4.43 14.09 -0.59
N ILE A 318 -3.65 14.99 0.02
CA ILE A 318 -2.45 15.60 -0.55
C ILE A 318 -1.26 15.19 0.32
N LEU A 319 -0.32 14.43 -0.24
CA LEU A 319 0.84 13.90 0.47
C LEU A 319 2.10 14.52 -0.13
N THR A 320 3.02 15.04 0.69
CA THR A 320 4.30 15.62 0.26
C THR A 320 5.42 14.92 1.02
N GLY A 321 6.37 14.28 0.32
CA GLY A 321 7.49 13.56 0.94
C GLY A 321 8.49 14.56 1.49
N GLY A 322 9.16 15.23 0.57
CA GLY A 322 10.23 16.17 0.86
C GLY A 322 11.60 15.51 0.71
N VAL A 323 12.57 15.91 1.53
CA VAL A 323 13.96 15.49 1.31
C VAL A 323 14.21 14.12 1.90
N GLY A 324 14.08 13.08 1.08
CA GLY A 324 14.07 11.71 1.60
C GLY A 324 14.22 10.57 0.61
N SER A 325 13.65 9.44 1.03
CA SER A 325 13.35 8.26 0.22
C SER A 325 12.12 7.63 0.84
N ASP A 326 10.98 8.16 0.44
CA ASP A 326 9.77 8.17 1.25
C ASP A 326 8.79 7.08 0.81
N ARG A 327 7.80 6.81 1.66
CA ARG A 327 6.78 5.78 1.44
C ARG A 327 5.40 6.42 1.49
N PHE A 328 4.76 6.48 0.32
CA PHE A 328 3.41 7.02 0.18
C PHE A 328 2.41 5.87 0.13
N TYR A 329 1.57 5.76 1.16
CA TYR A 329 0.41 4.86 1.17
C TYR A 329 -0.82 5.69 0.79
N MET A 330 -1.17 5.67 -0.50
CA MET A 330 -2.14 6.59 -1.08
C MET A 330 -3.54 6.42 -0.47
N GLY A 331 -3.95 5.17 -0.24
CA GLY A 331 -5.25 4.84 0.33
C GLY A 331 -6.42 5.00 -0.65
N PRO A 332 -7.65 4.62 -0.25
CA PRO A 332 -8.83 4.70 -1.11
C PRO A 332 -9.28 6.15 -1.36
N GLY A 333 -9.19 6.59 -2.61
CA GLY A 333 -9.59 7.94 -2.98
C GLY A 333 -9.11 8.37 -4.36
N SER A 334 -9.04 9.69 -4.55
CA SER A 334 -8.25 10.32 -5.61
C SER A 334 -7.25 11.25 -4.91
N ASN A 335 -6.03 10.77 -4.77
CA ASN A 335 -5.00 11.37 -3.94
C ASN A 335 -3.91 11.99 -4.83
N THR A 336 -3.24 13.01 -4.31
CA THR A 336 -2.12 13.65 -5.00
C THR A 336 -0.87 13.55 -4.14
N ALA A 337 0.04 12.67 -4.52
CA ALA A 337 1.42 12.78 -4.08
C ALA A 337 2.07 14.00 -4.74
N ARG A 338 2.92 14.72 -4.00
CA ARG A 338 3.57 15.95 -4.44
C ARG A 338 5.03 15.88 -4.08
N ASP A 339 5.91 16.11 -5.04
CA ASP A 339 7.31 16.33 -4.72
C ASP A 339 8.07 17.08 -5.81
N THR A 340 9.34 17.42 -5.56
CA THR A 340 10.24 17.88 -6.63
C THR A 340 10.84 16.72 -7.39
N LEU A 341 11.32 16.97 -8.61
CA LEU A 341 11.98 15.94 -9.39
C LEU A 341 13.25 15.39 -8.70
N ALA A 342 13.96 16.21 -7.93
CA ALA A 342 15.19 15.79 -7.26
C ALA A 342 14.91 14.89 -6.05
N ASP A 343 13.79 15.15 -5.39
CA ASP A 343 13.42 14.59 -4.09
C ASP A 343 12.63 13.27 -4.25
N LEU A 344 11.88 13.09 -5.36
CA LEU A 344 11.33 11.79 -5.79
C LEU A 344 12.35 10.63 -5.90
N ALA A 345 13.66 10.87 -5.77
CA ALA A 345 14.70 9.90 -6.12
C ALA A 345 14.94 8.85 -5.02
N GLY A 346 14.15 7.79 -5.04
CA GLY A 346 14.23 6.68 -4.07
C GLY A 346 12.86 6.30 -3.47
N ASP A 347 11.85 7.12 -3.74
CA ASP A 347 10.51 6.96 -3.18
C ASP A 347 9.80 5.69 -3.64
N THR A 348 8.86 5.24 -2.80
CA THR A 348 7.98 4.10 -3.07
C THR A 348 6.51 4.47 -2.83
N PHE A 349 5.67 4.26 -3.84
CA PHE A 349 4.22 4.50 -3.77
C PHE A 349 3.48 3.16 -3.62
N PHE A 350 2.59 3.07 -2.63
CA PHE A 350 1.72 1.93 -2.34
C PHE A 350 0.26 2.30 -2.59
N ASP A 351 -0.52 1.32 -3.03
CA ASP A 351 -1.95 1.44 -3.33
C ASP A 351 -2.33 2.53 -4.37
N PHE A 352 -1.38 2.94 -5.22
CA PHE A 352 -1.59 3.98 -6.25
C PHE A 352 -2.64 3.56 -7.29
N GLY A 353 -3.80 4.21 -7.23
CA GLY A 353 -4.97 3.91 -8.04
C GLY A 353 -4.99 4.56 -9.42
N THR A 354 -6.07 4.31 -10.16
CA THR A 354 -6.36 4.96 -11.46
C THR A 354 -6.72 6.43 -11.33
N ASP A 355 -7.13 6.83 -10.13
CA ASP A 355 -7.65 8.16 -9.83
C ASP A 355 -6.61 8.99 -9.06
N ASP A 356 -5.42 8.43 -8.79
CA ASP A 356 -4.30 9.09 -8.11
C ASP A 356 -3.36 9.80 -9.09
N ALA A 357 -2.61 10.78 -8.56
CA ALA A 357 -1.62 11.53 -9.31
C ALA A 357 -0.31 11.74 -8.52
N ILE A 358 0.81 11.76 -9.24
CA ILE A 358 2.11 12.25 -8.73
C ILE A 358 2.37 13.61 -9.38
N ALA A 359 2.37 14.67 -8.59
CA ALA A 359 2.54 16.04 -9.03
C ALA A 359 3.97 16.54 -8.77
N ILE A 360 4.78 16.49 -9.83
CA ILE A 360 6.16 16.97 -9.86
C ILE A 360 6.16 18.51 -9.89
N GLN A 361 6.71 19.13 -8.85
CA GLN A 361 6.75 20.58 -8.68
C GLN A 361 7.98 21.23 -9.33
N GLY A 362 7.82 22.49 -9.73
CA GLY A 362 8.87 23.37 -10.27
C GLY A 362 9.41 22.99 -11.65
N THR A 363 8.98 21.88 -12.24
CA THR A 363 9.59 21.29 -13.45
C THR A 363 8.53 20.86 -14.46
N LEU A 364 8.74 21.21 -15.74
CA LEU A 364 8.03 20.62 -16.87
C LEU A 364 8.83 19.42 -17.38
N VAL A 365 8.20 18.25 -17.48
CA VAL A 365 8.80 17.01 -17.97
C VAL A 365 7.98 16.52 -19.17
N ASP A 366 8.66 16.15 -20.25
CA ASP A 366 8.00 15.61 -21.45
C ASP A 366 7.79 14.09 -21.33
N ARG A 367 6.78 13.53 -22.03
CA ARG A 367 6.51 12.08 -22.00
C ARG A 367 7.69 11.23 -22.51
N SER A 368 8.59 11.82 -23.31
CA SER A 368 9.86 11.21 -23.76
C SER A 368 10.87 10.97 -22.64
N ASP A 369 10.76 11.72 -21.54
CA ASP A 369 11.64 11.62 -20.39
C ASP A 369 11.12 10.61 -19.34
N LEU A 370 10.00 9.94 -19.63
CA LEU A 370 9.43 8.85 -18.85
C LEU A 370 9.73 7.49 -19.47
N ALA A 371 10.51 6.67 -18.76
CA ALA A 371 10.65 5.24 -18.99
C ALA A 371 9.95 4.43 -17.88
N VAL A 372 9.22 3.39 -18.28
CA VAL A 372 8.48 2.49 -17.38
C VAL A 372 9.16 1.11 -17.43
N THR A 373 9.46 0.53 -16.26
CA THR A 373 9.97 -0.84 -16.14
C THR A 373 9.07 -1.64 -15.22
N ASN A 374 8.17 -2.44 -15.81
CA ASN A 374 7.22 -3.27 -15.07
C ASN A 374 7.93 -4.50 -14.46
N GLY A 375 7.68 -4.75 -13.18
CA GLY A 375 8.01 -5.97 -12.46
C GLY A 375 6.77 -6.59 -11.79
N ALA A 376 6.92 -7.80 -11.26
CA ALA A 376 5.78 -8.53 -10.67
C ALA A 376 5.39 -8.05 -9.25
N GLU A 377 6.31 -7.40 -8.55
CA GLU A 377 6.12 -6.89 -7.17
C GLU A 377 6.19 -5.36 -7.10
N ALA A 378 6.86 -4.71 -8.06
CA ALA A 378 6.94 -3.27 -8.20
C ALA A 378 7.18 -2.87 -9.66
N THR A 379 6.78 -1.65 -10.02
CA THR A 379 7.02 -1.01 -11.32
C THR A 379 7.86 0.25 -11.10
N THR A 380 9.04 0.30 -11.73
CA THR A 380 9.93 1.46 -11.63
C THR A 380 9.58 2.49 -12.70
N LEU A 381 9.38 3.75 -12.30
CA LEU A 381 9.32 4.90 -13.20
C LEU A 381 10.64 5.66 -13.15
N GLN A 382 11.24 5.89 -14.31
CA GLN A 382 12.33 6.85 -14.47
C GLN A 382 11.81 8.08 -15.19
N VAL A 383 11.80 9.23 -14.51
CA VAL A 383 11.22 10.49 -15.00
C VAL A 383 12.27 11.57 -14.92
N GLY A 384 12.59 12.24 -16.04
CA GLY A 384 13.49 13.41 -16.07
C GLY A 384 14.92 13.18 -15.55
N GLY A 385 15.32 11.92 -15.33
CA GLY A 385 16.60 11.52 -14.73
C GLY A 385 16.50 10.93 -13.33
N SER A 386 15.40 11.15 -12.61
CA SER A 386 15.12 10.56 -11.29
C SER A 386 14.37 9.24 -11.42
N SER A 387 14.42 8.40 -10.39
CA SER A 387 13.87 7.04 -10.40
C SER A 387 13.16 6.74 -9.09
N PHE A 388 11.95 6.20 -9.17
CA PHE A 388 11.12 5.80 -8.04
C PHE A 388 10.27 4.58 -8.38
N GLU A 389 9.66 3.96 -7.38
CA GLU A 389 8.91 2.70 -7.53
C GLU A 389 7.45 2.85 -7.14
N LEU A 390 6.57 2.16 -7.86
CA LEU A 390 5.20 1.90 -7.44
C LEU A 390 5.09 0.43 -7.10
N ALA A 391 4.66 0.10 -5.88
CA ALA A 391 4.38 -1.27 -5.48
C ALA A 391 3.20 -1.81 -6.29
N GLY A 392 3.38 -3.01 -6.87
CA GLY A 392 2.41 -3.67 -7.73
C GLY A 392 2.80 -3.77 -9.21
N ASP A 393 1.98 -4.52 -9.95
CA ASP A 393 2.12 -4.79 -11.39
C ASP A 393 1.23 -3.83 -12.19
N TYR A 394 1.86 -2.86 -12.85
CA TYR A 394 1.20 -1.88 -13.72
C TYR A 394 1.31 -2.27 -15.21
N SER A 395 1.71 -3.51 -15.53
CA SER A 395 1.73 -4.01 -16.93
C SER A 395 0.35 -4.10 -17.59
N GLY A 396 -0.70 -3.98 -16.79
CA GLY A 396 -2.07 -3.76 -17.22
C GLY A 396 -2.41 -2.31 -17.58
N GLY A 397 -1.44 -1.42 -17.82
CA GLY A 397 -1.65 -0.04 -18.28
C GLY A 397 -0.37 0.71 -18.69
N ASP A 398 -0.48 2.02 -18.90
CA ASP A 398 0.67 2.92 -19.11
C ASP A 398 0.48 4.23 -18.32
N PHE A 399 1.58 4.95 -18.11
CA PHE A 399 1.62 6.20 -17.37
C PHE A 399 1.60 7.40 -18.33
N MET A 400 0.68 8.33 -18.06
CA MET A 400 0.58 9.62 -18.76
C MET A 400 1.38 10.69 -18.02
N ILE A 401 1.94 11.66 -18.75
CA ILE A 401 2.50 12.89 -18.18
C ILE A 401 1.81 14.10 -18.79
N VAL A 402 1.38 15.03 -17.94
CA VAL A 402 0.78 16.32 -18.33
C VAL A 402 1.53 17.47 -17.67
N ALA A 403 2.30 18.21 -18.47
CA ALA A 403 3.02 19.40 -18.02
C ALA A 403 2.15 20.67 -18.11
N ARG A 404 2.17 21.53 -17.07
CA ARG A 404 1.41 22.78 -16.98
C ARG A 404 2.19 23.90 -16.29
N GLY A 405 1.87 25.15 -16.64
CA GLY A 405 2.46 26.34 -16.03
C GLY A 405 3.78 26.78 -16.66
N THR A 406 4.44 27.79 -16.07
CA THR A 406 5.72 28.34 -16.53
C THR A 406 6.51 28.94 -15.38
N GLY A 407 7.85 28.83 -15.41
CA GLY A 407 8.70 29.44 -14.38
C GLY A 407 8.52 28.75 -13.02
N ALA A 408 8.28 29.51 -11.95
CA ALA A 408 8.07 28.95 -10.61
C ALA A 408 6.76 28.15 -10.50
N ASP A 409 5.76 28.44 -11.34
CA ASP A 409 4.47 27.74 -11.38
C ASP A 409 4.49 26.52 -12.32
N ALA A 410 5.67 26.10 -12.80
CA ALA A 410 5.82 24.90 -13.62
C ALA A 410 5.54 23.64 -12.79
N SER A 411 4.78 22.71 -13.36
CA SER A 411 4.47 21.41 -12.75
C SER A 411 4.20 20.35 -13.80
N SER A 412 4.42 19.09 -13.45
CA SER A 412 4.06 17.93 -14.28
C SER A 412 3.27 16.94 -13.45
N SER A 413 2.17 16.41 -13.99
CA SER A 413 1.37 15.37 -13.34
C SER A 413 1.62 14.03 -14.02
N VAL A 414 1.98 13.01 -13.25
CA VAL A 414 2.04 11.61 -13.69
C VAL A 414 0.78 10.89 -13.18
N THR A 415 0.10 10.13 -14.03
CA THR A 415 -1.11 9.36 -13.68
C THR A 415 -1.08 8.01 -14.37
N PHE A 416 -1.59 6.96 -13.72
CA PHE A 416 -1.73 5.63 -14.34
C PHE A 416 -3.05 5.50 -15.08
N VAL A 417 -3.01 5.00 -16.32
CA VAL A 417 -4.21 4.65 -17.09
C VAL A 417 -4.19 3.17 -17.42
N PRO A 418 -5.14 2.36 -16.90
CA PRO A 418 -5.18 0.94 -17.19
C PRO A 418 -5.51 0.71 -18.67
N PHE A 419 -4.80 -0.22 -19.29
CA PHE A 419 -5.22 -0.85 -20.53
C PHE A 419 -6.59 -1.48 -20.28
N LEU A 420 -7.55 -1.12 -21.12
CA LEU A 420 -8.91 -1.62 -20.99
C LEU A 420 -8.89 -3.15 -21.13
N PRO A 421 -9.64 -3.88 -20.28
CA PRO A 421 -9.72 -5.34 -20.38
C PRO A 421 -10.27 -5.73 -21.74
N SER A 422 -9.79 -6.86 -22.29
CA SER A 422 -10.11 -7.30 -23.64
C SER A 422 -11.62 -7.55 -23.85
N LEU A 423 -12.25 -6.64 -24.59
CA LEU A 423 -13.68 -6.63 -24.93
C LEU A 423 -13.82 -6.23 -26.40
N ALA A 424 -14.86 -6.68 -27.10
CA ALA A 424 -15.00 -6.43 -28.53
C ALA A 424 -16.45 -6.04 -28.88
N GLU A 425 -16.62 -5.22 -29.92
CA GLU A 425 -17.82 -4.82 -30.71
C GLU A 425 -19.22 -5.39 -30.36
N GLY A 426 -19.99 -5.76 -31.39
CA GLY A 426 -21.41 -6.19 -31.31
C GLY A 426 -21.80 -7.39 -30.42
N LYS A 427 -20.95 -7.83 -29.46
CA LYS A 427 -21.42 -8.33 -28.15
C LYS A 427 -22.38 -7.31 -27.52
N ALA A 428 -23.01 -7.68 -26.41
CA ALA A 428 -23.42 -6.64 -25.47
C ALA A 428 -22.12 -6.16 -24.82
N VAL A 429 -21.61 -4.99 -25.23
CA VAL A 429 -20.55 -4.32 -24.47
C VAL A 429 -21.09 -3.94 -23.10
N ASN A 430 -20.26 -3.97 -22.06
CA ASN A 430 -20.62 -3.30 -20.82
C ASN A 430 -20.51 -1.79 -21.10
N PRO A 431 -21.62 -1.02 -21.10
CA PRO A 431 -21.56 0.40 -21.43
C PRO A 431 -20.57 1.14 -20.53
N THR A 432 -20.40 0.76 -19.26
CA THR A 432 -19.51 1.45 -18.31
C THR A 432 -18.02 1.34 -18.62
N LEU A 433 -17.61 0.51 -19.58
CA LEU A 433 -16.20 0.35 -20.00
C LEU A 433 -15.89 1.03 -21.34
N VAL A 434 -16.90 1.58 -22.00
CA VAL A 434 -16.73 2.44 -23.16
C VAL A 434 -16.23 3.80 -22.64
N ASN A 435 -15.06 4.23 -23.11
CA ASN A 435 -14.41 5.55 -22.93
C ASN A 435 -13.36 5.73 -21.80
N GLY A 436 -12.66 4.67 -21.38
CA GLY A 436 -11.30 4.81 -20.80
C GLY A 436 -11.15 5.40 -19.39
N ILE A 437 -12.21 5.96 -18.81
CA ILE A 437 -12.24 6.52 -17.46
C ILE A 437 -13.18 5.66 -16.62
N ALA A 438 -12.70 5.15 -15.48
CA ALA A 438 -13.56 4.48 -14.52
C ALA A 438 -14.51 5.51 -13.85
N ASN A 439 -15.70 5.08 -13.48
CA ASN A 439 -16.69 5.83 -12.67
C ASN A 439 -17.50 6.98 -13.30
N GLU A 440 -17.22 7.48 -14.52
CA GLU A 440 -18.08 8.50 -15.18
C GLU A 440 -18.71 7.99 -16.51
N PRO A 441 -20.03 8.17 -16.75
CA PRO A 441 -20.70 7.73 -17.98
C PRO A 441 -20.48 8.72 -19.14
N PHE A 442 -19.23 8.85 -19.59
CA PHE A 442 -18.79 9.63 -20.76
C PHE A 442 -19.72 9.48 -21.98
N LEU A 443 -20.12 10.62 -22.56
CA LEU A 443 -21.06 10.76 -23.69
C LEU A 443 -22.32 9.88 -23.60
N SER A 444 -22.71 9.49 -22.39
CA SER A 444 -23.98 8.80 -22.16
C SER A 444 -25.08 9.85 -22.11
N GLY A 445 -26.04 9.74 -23.01
CA GLY A 445 -27.23 10.56 -22.95
C GLY A 445 -28.01 10.31 -21.68
N ASP A 446 -28.64 11.38 -21.19
CA ASP A 446 -29.78 11.37 -20.28
C ASP A 446 -31.10 11.64 -21.04
N GLY A 447 -31.02 11.93 -22.34
CA GLY A 447 -32.12 12.42 -23.18
C GLY A 447 -32.35 13.93 -23.11
N SER A 448 -31.45 14.71 -22.50
CA SER A 448 -31.55 16.18 -22.38
C SER A 448 -30.30 16.95 -22.85
N VAL A 449 -29.11 16.34 -22.77
CA VAL A 449 -27.85 16.95 -23.21
C VAL A 449 -27.58 16.67 -24.70
N ASP A 450 -27.40 17.74 -25.46
CA ASP A 450 -27.02 17.73 -26.89
C ASP A 450 -25.49 17.81 -26.99
N PHE A 451 -24.87 16.99 -27.85
CA PHE A 451 -23.41 16.99 -28.05
C PHE A 451 -23.01 17.49 -29.43
N SER A 452 -21.90 18.24 -29.50
CA SER A 452 -21.24 18.57 -30.77
C SER A 452 -19.76 18.21 -30.74
N VAL A 453 -19.18 17.99 -31.92
CA VAL A 453 -17.75 17.69 -32.12
C VAL A 453 -17.10 18.76 -32.97
N SER A 454 -15.89 19.18 -32.62
CA SER A 454 -15.10 20.16 -33.37
C SER A 454 -13.74 19.58 -33.75
N LEU A 455 -13.37 19.62 -35.03
CA LEU A 455 -12.04 19.24 -35.50
C LEU A 455 -11.01 20.34 -35.19
N LYS A 456 -10.17 20.11 -34.17
CA LYS A 456 -9.18 21.08 -33.67
C LYS A 456 -7.89 21.02 -34.49
N SER A 457 -7.29 19.85 -34.62
CA SER A 457 -6.09 19.61 -35.44
C SER A 457 -6.21 18.37 -36.32
N ALA A 458 -5.41 18.35 -37.37
CA ALA A 458 -5.09 17.18 -38.17
C ALA A 458 -3.63 17.34 -38.62
N ALA A 459 -2.69 16.83 -37.83
CA ALA A 459 -1.25 16.94 -38.05
C ALA A 459 -0.68 15.79 -38.92
N SER A 460 -1.54 14.84 -39.32
CA SER A 460 -1.19 13.63 -40.05
C SER A 460 -0.55 13.82 -41.44
N THR A 461 0.31 12.86 -41.79
CA THR A 461 0.75 12.67 -43.19
C THR A 461 -0.33 12.03 -44.08
N PHE A 462 -1.42 11.52 -43.49
CA PHE A 462 -2.50 10.82 -44.17
C PHE A 462 -3.77 11.67 -44.32
N ALA A 463 -4.46 11.54 -45.46
CA ALA A 463 -5.77 12.16 -45.67
C ALA A 463 -6.87 11.30 -45.01
N ASN A 464 -6.95 11.38 -43.69
CA ASN A 464 -7.82 10.54 -42.88
C ASN A 464 -9.30 10.93 -43.02
N THR A 465 -10.19 9.93 -42.90
CA THR A 465 -11.64 10.11 -42.86
C THR A 465 -12.12 9.83 -41.44
N LEU A 466 -12.80 10.79 -40.80
CA LEU A 466 -13.35 10.64 -39.44
C LEU A 466 -14.87 10.42 -39.51
N GLY A 467 -15.39 9.50 -38.71
CA GLY A 467 -16.81 9.25 -38.53
C GLY A 467 -17.19 8.99 -37.06
N ALA A 468 -18.49 8.86 -36.83
CA ALA A 468 -19.08 8.57 -35.52
C ALA A 468 -20.17 7.50 -35.61
N TYR A 469 -20.48 6.89 -34.47
CA TYR A 469 -21.56 5.92 -34.29
C TYR A 469 -22.14 6.00 -32.87
N LYS A 470 -23.35 5.48 -32.68
CA LYS A 470 -24.03 5.41 -31.39
C LYS A 470 -24.12 3.98 -30.89
N ILE A 471 -24.10 3.80 -29.57
CA ILE A 471 -24.26 2.51 -28.89
C ILE A 471 -25.46 2.64 -27.96
N ALA A 472 -26.54 1.90 -28.22
CA ALA A 472 -27.73 1.90 -27.37
C ALA A 472 -27.42 1.27 -25.99
N ALA A 473 -28.29 1.51 -25.00
CA ALA A 473 -28.11 1.05 -23.62
C ALA A 473 -28.04 -0.50 -23.44
N ASP A 474 -28.43 -1.27 -24.47
CA ASP A 474 -28.29 -2.73 -24.53
C ASP A 474 -27.00 -3.22 -25.22
N GLY A 475 -26.13 -2.29 -25.61
CA GLY A 475 -24.86 -2.53 -26.33
C GLY A 475 -24.99 -2.52 -27.86
N THR A 476 -26.13 -2.12 -28.44
CA THR A 476 -26.34 -2.17 -29.90
C THR A 476 -25.74 -0.96 -30.64
N ILE A 477 -24.77 -1.19 -31.54
CA ILE A 477 -24.25 -0.19 -32.48
C ILE A 477 -25.34 0.26 -33.47
N ARG A 478 -25.44 1.56 -33.72
CA ARG A 478 -26.31 2.19 -34.74
C ARG A 478 -25.77 3.56 -35.18
N ASP A 479 -26.47 4.19 -36.12
CA ASP A 479 -26.27 5.61 -36.51
C ASP A 479 -24.82 5.93 -36.96
N VAL A 480 -24.27 5.10 -37.86
CA VAL A 480 -22.90 5.23 -38.37
C VAL A 480 -22.85 6.27 -39.50
N GLN A 481 -22.07 7.34 -39.32
CA GLN A 481 -21.98 8.46 -40.27
C GLN A 481 -20.55 8.97 -40.43
N VAL A 482 -20.26 9.63 -41.57
CA VAL A 482 -19.00 10.37 -41.76
C VAL A 482 -19.17 11.77 -41.17
N LEU A 483 -18.15 12.22 -40.42
CA LEU A 483 -18.07 13.60 -39.93
C LEU A 483 -17.21 14.44 -40.89
N PHE A 484 -16.04 13.91 -41.26
CA PHE A 484 -15.11 14.57 -42.17
C PHE A 484 -14.49 13.56 -43.13
N ASP A 485 -14.81 13.66 -44.42
CA ASP A 485 -14.19 12.83 -45.46
C ASP A 485 -12.66 12.96 -45.50
N ASN A 486 -12.13 14.16 -45.27
CA ASN A 486 -10.71 14.50 -45.34
C ASN A 486 -10.34 15.50 -44.24
N THR A 487 -9.82 15.00 -43.12
CA THR A 487 -9.44 15.81 -41.96
C THR A 487 -8.40 16.90 -42.27
N LEU A 488 -7.50 16.68 -43.24
CA LEU A 488 -6.49 17.66 -43.66
C LEU A 488 -7.08 18.86 -44.44
N ASN A 489 -8.29 18.73 -45.00
CA ASN A 489 -8.88 19.75 -45.88
C ASN A 489 -10.32 20.12 -45.49
N VAL A 490 -10.61 20.16 -44.19
CA VAL A 490 -11.89 20.68 -43.69
C VAL A 490 -11.85 22.21 -43.58
N ALA A 491 -12.72 22.88 -44.35
CA ALA A 491 -12.89 24.33 -44.33
C ALA A 491 -13.30 24.81 -42.92
N ALA A 492 -12.74 25.93 -42.46
CA ALA A 492 -12.88 26.36 -41.06
C ALA A 492 -14.33 26.46 -40.54
N GLY A 493 -15.27 26.94 -41.38
CA GLY A 493 -16.70 27.03 -41.04
C GLY A 493 -17.49 25.72 -41.19
N ALA A 494 -16.83 24.59 -41.38
CA ALA A 494 -17.40 23.25 -41.51
C ALA A 494 -16.67 22.23 -40.63
N ARG A 495 -15.95 22.68 -39.59
CA ARG A 495 -15.22 21.85 -38.63
C ARG A 495 -16.04 21.44 -37.41
N GLU A 496 -17.22 22.01 -37.24
CA GLU A 496 -18.16 21.68 -36.17
C GLU A 496 -19.29 20.82 -36.75
N VAL A 497 -19.61 19.72 -36.07
CA VAL A 497 -20.71 18.82 -36.42
C VAL A 497 -21.56 18.57 -35.18
N ASP A 498 -22.87 18.68 -35.34
CA ASP A 498 -23.86 18.31 -34.33
C ASP A 498 -24.03 16.78 -34.30
N LEU A 499 -23.90 16.17 -33.11
CA LEU A 499 -24.08 14.74 -32.88
C LEU A 499 -25.49 14.43 -32.33
N GLY A 500 -26.22 15.47 -31.96
CA GLY A 500 -27.55 15.44 -31.36
C GLY A 500 -27.56 15.04 -29.88
N THR A 501 -28.78 14.87 -29.37
CA THR A 501 -29.09 14.51 -27.98
C THR A 501 -29.25 12.99 -27.87
N PRO A 502 -28.30 12.24 -27.27
CA PRO A 502 -28.43 10.79 -27.14
C PRO A 502 -29.51 10.44 -26.10
N ALA A 503 -30.19 9.31 -26.29
CA ALA A 503 -31.20 8.85 -25.34
C ALA A 503 -30.57 8.40 -24.00
N ALA A 504 -31.40 8.26 -22.96
CA ALA A 504 -30.97 7.76 -21.65
C ALA A 504 -30.19 6.43 -21.76
N GLY A 505 -28.89 6.46 -21.43
CA GLY A 505 -27.98 5.31 -21.50
C GLY A 505 -27.41 4.99 -22.88
N GLU A 506 -27.72 5.77 -23.92
CA GLU A 506 -27.08 5.68 -25.24
C GLU A 506 -25.74 6.44 -25.24
N ARG A 507 -24.70 5.86 -25.84
CA ARG A 507 -23.35 6.44 -25.93
C ARG A 507 -22.99 6.84 -27.35
N ILE A 508 -22.07 7.79 -27.51
CA ILE A 508 -21.44 8.11 -28.80
C ILE A 508 -19.99 7.62 -28.79
N ALA A 509 -19.53 7.07 -29.92
CA ALA A 509 -18.15 6.65 -30.18
C ALA A 509 -17.71 7.06 -31.59
N PHE A 510 -16.41 6.95 -31.89
CA PHE A 510 -15.80 7.51 -33.09
C PHE A 510 -14.92 6.50 -33.81
N PHE A 511 -14.69 6.72 -35.11
CA PHE A 511 -13.76 5.94 -35.92
C PHE A 511 -13.03 6.80 -36.95
N LEU A 512 -11.83 6.37 -37.33
CA LEU A 512 -10.92 7.03 -38.26
C LEU A 512 -10.41 6.02 -39.30
N ILE A 513 -10.73 6.22 -40.57
CA ILE A 513 -10.16 5.45 -41.67
C ILE A 513 -8.84 6.11 -42.09
N GLN A 514 -7.72 5.44 -41.81
CA GLN A 514 -6.41 6.00 -42.11
C GLN A 514 -6.17 6.06 -43.62
N ASN A 515 -5.85 7.27 -44.08
CA ASN A 515 -5.74 7.65 -45.48
C ASN A 515 -7.02 7.36 -46.29
N GLY A 516 -8.19 7.36 -45.63
CA GLY A 516 -9.48 7.00 -46.21
C GLY A 516 -9.82 7.81 -47.45
N PHE A 517 -9.66 9.14 -47.40
CA PHE A 517 -9.97 10.01 -48.53
C PHE A 517 -9.14 9.72 -49.77
N ALA A 518 -7.85 9.48 -49.60
CA ALA A 518 -6.95 9.22 -50.74
C ALA A 518 -7.19 7.84 -51.35
N LYS A 519 -7.64 6.86 -50.55
CA LYS A 519 -7.96 5.49 -50.99
C LYS A 519 -9.35 5.36 -51.61
N LEU A 520 -10.35 6.06 -51.06
CA LEU A 520 -11.78 5.82 -51.31
C LEU A 520 -12.53 7.04 -51.89
N GLY A 521 -11.95 8.24 -51.81
CA GLY A 521 -12.58 9.50 -52.21
C GLY A 521 -13.56 10.03 -51.17
N THR A 522 -14.52 10.85 -51.61
CA THR A 522 -15.70 11.25 -50.82
C THR A 522 -16.57 10.03 -50.55
N LEU A 523 -16.71 9.65 -49.28
CA LEU A 523 -17.57 8.55 -48.87
C LEU A 523 -19.01 9.04 -48.67
N PRO A 524 -20.01 8.23 -49.04
CA PRO A 524 -21.42 8.56 -48.78
C PRO A 524 -21.82 8.21 -47.35
N ASP A 525 -22.69 9.04 -46.74
CA ASP A 525 -23.35 8.79 -45.44
C ASP A 525 -24.43 7.70 -45.52
N ASN A 526 -24.01 6.49 -45.90
CA ASN A 526 -24.82 5.28 -45.88
C ASN A 526 -24.01 4.07 -45.43
N LEU A 527 -23.19 4.30 -44.41
CA LEU A 527 -22.26 3.34 -43.83
C LEU A 527 -22.94 2.42 -42.84
N SER A 528 -22.39 1.22 -42.69
CA SER A 528 -22.82 0.22 -41.70
C SER A 528 -21.69 -0.78 -41.44
N PHE A 529 -21.58 -1.27 -40.20
CA PHE A 529 -20.66 -2.36 -39.87
C PHE A 529 -21.38 -3.70 -40.04
N VAL A 530 -20.93 -4.53 -40.98
CA VAL A 530 -21.54 -5.81 -41.35
C VAL A 530 -20.59 -6.98 -41.09
N ALA A 531 -21.14 -8.18 -40.91
CA ALA A 531 -20.31 -9.39 -40.81
C ALA A 531 -19.68 -9.74 -42.17
N PRO A 532 -18.39 -10.14 -42.24
CA PRO A 532 -17.65 -10.35 -43.48
C PRO A 532 -18.38 -11.17 -44.55
N GLY A 533 -18.52 -10.60 -45.76
CA GLY A 533 -19.17 -11.28 -46.88
C GLY A 533 -20.69 -11.44 -46.74
N THR A 534 -21.32 -10.72 -45.83
CA THR A 534 -22.77 -10.68 -45.62
C THR A 534 -23.29 -9.24 -45.63
N MET A 535 -24.61 -9.09 -45.62
CA MET A 535 -25.30 -7.81 -45.39
C MET A 535 -25.90 -7.75 -43.98
N ASP A 536 -25.63 -8.74 -43.13
CA ASP A 536 -26.17 -8.81 -41.77
C ASP A 536 -25.32 -7.93 -40.84
N PRO A 537 -25.92 -7.25 -39.84
CA PRO A 537 -25.18 -6.47 -38.85
C PRO A 537 -24.08 -7.30 -38.19
N ALA A 538 -22.91 -6.70 -37.95
CA ALA A 538 -21.78 -7.40 -37.36
C ALA A 538 -22.07 -7.87 -35.92
N ASP A 539 -22.23 -9.18 -35.71
CA ASP A 539 -22.23 -9.79 -34.37
C ASP A 539 -20.86 -10.39 -34.05
N ILE A 540 -19.97 -9.58 -33.44
CA ILE A 540 -18.62 -10.05 -33.10
C ILE A 540 -18.62 -11.15 -32.03
N ARG A 541 -19.76 -11.49 -31.38
CA ARG A 541 -19.83 -12.68 -30.49
C ARG A 541 -19.34 -13.94 -31.21
N THR A 542 -19.43 -13.93 -32.54
CA THR A 542 -19.00 -15.01 -33.44
C THR A 542 -17.49 -15.01 -33.76
N GLY A 543 -16.74 -13.96 -33.40
CA GLY A 543 -15.28 -13.88 -33.58
C GLY A 543 -14.83 -13.52 -35.01
N ALA A 544 -15.66 -12.83 -35.79
CA ALA A 544 -15.30 -12.30 -37.11
C ALA A 544 -15.18 -10.78 -37.08
N ASP A 545 -14.09 -10.24 -37.65
CA ASP A 545 -13.82 -8.80 -37.71
C ASP A 545 -14.88 -8.08 -38.55
N PRO A 546 -15.47 -6.95 -38.09
CA PRO A 546 -16.48 -6.24 -38.85
C PRO A 546 -15.90 -5.60 -40.12
N VAL A 547 -16.68 -5.59 -41.20
CA VAL A 547 -16.36 -4.83 -42.42
C VAL A 547 -17.22 -3.58 -42.48
N LEU A 548 -16.60 -2.42 -42.75
CA LEU A 548 -17.33 -1.20 -43.06
C LEU A 548 -17.91 -1.31 -44.48
N HIS A 549 -19.23 -1.25 -44.59
CA HIS A 549 -19.98 -1.36 -45.83
C HIS A 549 -20.66 -0.04 -46.16
N SER A 550 -20.58 0.42 -47.41
CA SER A 550 -21.41 1.48 -47.95
C SER A 550 -22.52 0.88 -48.81
N ALA A 551 -23.78 1.26 -48.55
CA ALA A 551 -24.90 0.83 -49.39
C ALA A 551 -24.82 1.27 -50.87
N THR A 552 -23.88 2.16 -51.22
CA THR A 552 -23.60 2.60 -52.61
C THR A 552 -22.31 2.04 -53.19
N LEU A 553 -21.26 1.87 -52.37
CA LEU A 553 -19.93 1.43 -52.85
C LEU A 553 -19.62 -0.04 -52.55
N GLY A 554 -20.43 -0.70 -51.72
CA GLY A 554 -20.20 -2.05 -51.22
C GLY A 554 -19.22 -2.08 -50.03
N ASP A 555 -18.62 -3.25 -49.81
CA ASP A 555 -17.63 -3.48 -48.75
C ASP A 555 -16.36 -2.65 -48.99
N LEU A 556 -15.96 -1.82 -48.03
CA LEU A 556 -14.74 -1.02 -48.06
C LEU A 556 -13.52 -1.85 -47.63
N ALA A 557 -13.34 -3.01 -48.28
CA ALA A 557 -12.35 -4.01 -47.93
C ALA A 557 -10.90 -3.47 -48.05
N GLY A 558 -10.09 -3.70 -47.00
CA GLY A 558 -8.70 -3.23 -46.93
C GLY A 558 -8.54 -1.80 -46.41
N ALA A 559 -9.61 -1.17 -45.91
CA ALA A 559 -9.52 0.01 -45.07
C ALA A 559 -8.83 -0.33 -43.73
N THR A 560 -7.82 0.44 -43.34
CA THR A 560 -7.27 0.42 -41.98
C THR A 560 -8.15 1.36 -41.16
N ILE A 561 -8.98 0.80 -40.29
CA ILE A 561 -9.94 1.57 -39.48
C ILE A 561 -9.47 1.54 -38.03
N PHE A 562 -9.32 2.73 -37.45
CA PHE A 562 -9.11 2.92 -36.04
C PHE A 562 -10.42 3.39 -35.42
N HIS A 563 -10.60 3.12 -34.13
CA HIS A 563 -11.80 3.41 -33.37
C HIS A 563 -11.37 4.00 -32.03
N SER A 564 -12.21 4.88 -31.46
CA SER A 564 -12.10 5.29 -30.06
C SER A 564 -12.32 4.11 -29.10
N MET A 565 -12.80 2.98 -29.62
CA MET A 565 -12.73 1.66 -28.99
C MET A 565 -11.50 0.91 -29.53
N SER A 566 -10.39 0.95 -28.81
CA SER A 566 -9.08 0.42 -29.25
C SER A 566 -9.09 -1.05 -29.69
N THR A 567 -10.03 -1.84 -29.18
CA THR A 567 -10.16 -3.27 -29.48
C THR A 567 -10.78 -3.60 -30.84
N LEU A 568 -11.17 -2.57 -31.61
CA LEU A 568 -11.49 -2.68 -33.04
C LEU A 568 -10.30 -2.27 -33.93
N ASN A 569 -9.14 -1.93 -33.36
CA ASN A 569 -7.99 -1.43 -34.11
C ASN A 569 -7.07 -2.57 -34.59
N PRO A 570 -6.51 -2.48 -35.82
CA PRO A 570 -5.57 -3.46 -36.34
C PRO A 570 -4.33 -3.63 -35.44
N ASN A 571 -4.07 -4.88 -35.03
CA ASN A 571 -2.97 -5.27 -34.13
C ASN A 571 -3.00 -4.57 -32.76
N ASP A 572 -4.20 -4.33 -32.21
CA ASP A 572 -4.41 -3.72 -30.89
C ASP A 572 -3.77 -2.32 -30.76
N ALA A 573 -3.66 -1.58 -31.88
CA ALA A 573 -3.04 -0.26 -31.90
C ALA A 573 -3.78 0.74 -30.98
N MET A 574 -3.05 1.32 -30.03
CA MET A 574 -3.58 2.18 -28.98
C MET A 574 -4.08 3.52 -29.52
N GLN A 575 -5.03 4.14 -28.80
CA GLN A 575 -5.41 5.56 -28.99
C GLN A 575 -5.44 6.25 -27.63
N VAL A 576 -5.18 7.56 -27.63
CA VAL A 576 -5.05 8.36 -26.40
C VAL A 576 -6.26 9.28 -26.23
N LEU A 577 -6.96 9.12 -25.11
CA LEU A 577 -7.95 10.09 -24.63
C LEU A 577 -7.19 11.29 -24.06
N SER A 578 -7.24 12.43 -24.76
CA SER A 578 -6.36 13.58 -24.51
C SER A 578 -6.98 14.64 -23.57
N GLY A 579 -7.53 14.18 -22.44
CA GLY A 579 -7.89 15.04 -21.31
C GLY A 579 -8.97 16.09 -21.60
N VAL A 580 -8.93 17.18 -20.83
CA VAL A 580 -10.01 18.18 -20.72
C VAL A 580 -9.44 19.59 -20.87
N ALA A 581 -10.17 20.44 -21.60
CA ALA A 581 -9.85 21.87 -21.71
C ALA A 581 -9.84 22.56 -20.34
N ALA A 582 -9.03 23.61 -20.21
CA ALA A 582 -8.95 24.41 -19.00
C ALA A 582 -10.34 24.91 -18.58
N GLY A 583 -10.80 24.49 -17.40
CA GLY A 583 -12.14 24.80 -16.90
C GLY A 583 -13.26 23.85 -17.35
N GLY A 584 -12.96 22.62 -17.80
CA GLY A 584 -13.94 21.53 -17.86
C GLY A 584 -14.95 21.55 -19.02
N GLN A 585 -14.82 22.47 -19.99
CA GLN A 585 -15.87 22.74 -20.99
C GLN A 585 -15.77 21.94 -22.30
N GLU A 586 -14.59 21.41 -22.61
CA GLU A 586 -14.37 20.55 -23.78
C GLU A 586 -13.56 19.34 -23.36
N LEU A 587 -13.89 18.16 -23.87
CA LEU A 587 -13.03 16.98 -23.82
C LEU A 587 -12.29 16.87 -25.15
N PHE A 588 -10.98 16.57 -25.15
CA PHE A 588 -10.26 16.22 -26.39
C PHE A 588 -10.08 14.70 -26.55
N VAL A 589 -10.10 14.26 -27.81
CA VAL A 589 -9.81 12.87 -28.21
C VAL A 589 -8.78 12.91 -29.34
N GLY A 590 -7.66 12.19 -29.16
CA GLY A 590 -6.60 12.04 -30.14
C GLY A 590 -6.67 10.69 -30.85
N PHE A 591 -6.57 10.69 -32.18
CA PHE A 591 -6.38 9.50 -33.00
C PHE A 591 -4.91 9.46 -33.44
N GLU A 592 -4.26 8.31 -33.24
CA GLU A 592 -2.84 8.07 -33.57
C GLU A 592 -2.69 7.14 -34.79
N ASP A 593 -1.51 7.17 -35.43
CA ASP A 593 -1.10 6.31 -36.53
C ASP A 593 -0.48 4.96 -36.04
N LEU A 594 0.18 4.18 -36.91
CA LEU A 594 0.68 2.86 -36.51
C LEU A 594 2.04 2.97 -35.79
N PRO A 595 2.26 2.27 -34.67
CA PRO A 595 3.42 2.44 -33.77
C PRO A 595 4.81 2.03 -34.32
N THR A 596 4.96 1.90 -35.65
CA THR A 596 6.18 1.41 -36.31
C THR A 596 6.66 2.26 -37.50
N ALA A 597 6.04 3.42 -37.80
CA ALA A 597 6.30 4.16 -39.04
C ALA A 597 6.45 5.70 -38.92
N THR A 598 7.28 6.17 -37.98
CA THR A 598 7.87 7.53 -37.99
C THR A 598 6.89 8.71 -37.94
N GLY A 599 6.36 8.98 -36.75
CA GLY A 599 5.75 10.26 -36.33
C GLY A 599 6.14 10.50 -34.87
N ASP A 600 6.29 11.74 -34.45
CA ASP A 600 6.86 12.24 -33.18
C ASP A 600 6.30 11.73 -31.83
N ASN A 601 5.32 10.81 -31.81
CA ASN A 601 4.65 10.30 -30.60
C ASN A 601 4.03 11.42 -29.73
N ASP A 602 3.55 12.51 -30.33
CA ASP A 602 2.93 13.62 -29.61
C ASP A 602 1.42 13.40 -29.31
N PHE A 603 0.84 12.34 -29.88
CA PHE A 603 -0.57 11.93 -29.77
C PHE A 603 -1.60 12.93 -30.34
N GLN A 604 -1.23 13.73 -31.35
CA GLN A 604 -2.08 14.79 -31.95
C GLN A 604 -2.37 14.67 -33.46
N ASP A 605 -2.22 13.47 -34.04
CA ASP A 605 -2.32 13.23 -35.49
C ASP A 605 -3.69 13.64 -36.08
N VAL A 606 -4.79 13.36 -35.36
CA VAL A 606 -6.08 14.05 -35.48
C VAL A 606 -6.65 14.29 -34.08
N VAL A 607 -6.92 15.55 -33.72
CA VAL A 607 -7.56 15.92 -32.46
C VAL A 607 -8.94 16.51 -32.71
N ILE A 608 -9.95 15.92 -32.08
CA ILE A 608 -11.28 16.50 -31.93
C ILE A 608 -11.49 17.02 -30.51
N SER A 609 -12.33 18.02 -30.34
CA SER A 609 -13.00 18.29 -29.06
C SER A 609 -14.46 17.88 -29.11
N ILE A 610 -15.04 17.64 -27.94
CA ILE A 610 -16.45 17.33 -27.76
C ILE A 610 -17.03 18.28 -26.72
N HIS A 611 -18.19 18.84 -27.03
CA HIS A 611 -18.88 19.87 -26.27
C HIS A 611 -20.30 19.43 -25.92
N ALA A 612 -20.79 19.79 -24.74
CA ALA A 612 -22.20 19.73 -24.38
C ALA A 612 -22.89 21.08 -24.63
N SER A 613 -24.16 21.08 -25.01
CA SER A 613 -24.93 22.31 -25.31
C SER A 613 -25.33 23.13 -24.09
N SER A 614 -25.21 22.57 -22.88
CA SER A 614 -25.39 23.32 -21.63
C SER A 614 -24.06 23.90 -21.17
N ALA A 615 -24.05 25.11 -20.62
CA ALA A 615 -22.85 25.76 -20.06
C ALA A 615 -22.39 25.16 -18.72
N GLY A 616 -22.77 23.91 -18.42
CA GLY A 616 -22.20 23.12 -17.34
C GLY A 616 -20.84 22.55 -17.73
N LEU A 617 -20.07 22.18 -16.72
CA LEU A 617 -18.83 21.43 -16.92
C LEU A 617 -19.16 20.02 -17.43
N LEU A 618 -18.31 19.45 -18.28
CA LEU A 618 -18.34 18.01 -18.59
C LEU A 618 -17.90 17.15 -17.38
N PHE A 619 -17.20 17.77 -16.41
CA PHE A 619 -16.66 17.18 -15.19
C PHE A 619 -16.84 18.21 -14.07
N ALA A 620 -17.66 17.91 -13.05
CA ALA A 620 -18.06 18.86 -12.00
C ALA A 620 -17.23 18.71 -10.72
#